data_AF-A0A9P3BE32-F1
#
_entry.id   AF-A0A9P3BE32-F1
#
_cell.length_a   1.000
_cell.length_b   1.000
_cell.length_c   1.000
_cell.angle_alpha   90.00
_cell.angle_beta   90.00
_cell.angle_gamma   90.00
#
_symmetry.space_group_name_H-M   'P 1'
#
loop_
_entity.id
_entity.type
_entity.pdbx_description
1 polymer ?
#
loop_
_entity_poly.entity_id
_entity_poly.type
_entity_poly.pdbx_seq_one_letter_code
_entity_poly.pdbx_strand_id
1 'polypeptide(L)'
;MSGQEYGRVRAWGDHPSSMGATSSISPCDYAEFTQMQLEPLLVQYASHHNFDVRFSTELTDIERVKGDDKAEFTCTARDHVSHLPYKIRTRYLFGADGARSRVARSLGFKFLNSPSGGKACNVLLRADLDEILLEERRAGLHWILKPDRKTFPGLVAHLRAVRPWKEWVLVCFGPNGSEPFEGLTTESPQLVDCVRELIGVESITIDILRLDRWTVRESVAEEFSLNDSQAFLVGDAAHRHPPAFGLGSNTCVQDAYNLAWKIAYVEKGIAGPSLLQSYSHERQPVGAMLVRESNKGIRAHSDIWKALGMFAHTPEEGAEELPKLSEASREGAERRAKLQGALEAVGQEVRSLGAAYNQWYTSLAIYHNDESSARPSLEGNPILDVQISTYPGSRLPHAWLDVQIRGKLTSTHDLAGGGAFCLFLGIGGDAWGHAARSIAHVTGIPINVYGIGIGLDLVDVYGEWRLNRGVEEDGCVLVRPDRFIAWRSPHMVSSCEGKLMQVLDSILSRSELYVTKAGTDSTTR
;
A
#
# COMPACT_ATOMS: atom_id res chain seq x y z
N MET A 1 6.94 -6.89 -30.26
CA MET A 1 7.81 -5.70 -30.22
C MET A 1 9.07 -5.98 -31.00
N SER A 2 9.11 -5.49 -32.23
CA SER A 2 10.25 -5.66 -33.16
C SER A 2 11.22 -4.48 -33.14
N GLY A 3 10.86 -3.35 -32.51
CA GLY A 3 11.66 -2.12 -32.49
C GLY A 3 12.94 -2.19 -31.66
N GLN A 4 13.78 -1.17 -31.80
CA GLN A 4 15.04 -1.01 -31.06
C GLN A 4 14.79 -0.76 -29.56
N GLU A 5 15.63 -1.34 -28.70
CA GLU A 5 15.63 -1.09 -27.26
C GLU A 5 16.61 0.05 -26.94
N TYR A 6 16.10 1.15 -26.39
CA TYR A 6 16.89 2.34 -26.02
C TYR A 6 17.34 2.34 -24.55
N GLY A 7 16.75 1.48 -23.73
CA GLY A 7 17.06 1.40 -22.31
C GLY A 7 16.26 0.31 -21.62
N ARG A 8 16.82 -0.17 -20.51
CA ARG A 8 16.20 -1.17 -19.64
C ARG A 8 16.53 -0.85 -18.20
N VAL A 9 15.50 -0.88 -17.36
CA VAL A 9 15.62 -0.62 -15.92
C VAL A 9 15.25 -1.90 -15.18
N ARG A 10 16.15 -2.39 -14.33
CA ARG A 10 15.83 -3.52 -13.43
C ARG A 10 14.93 -3.02 -12.31
N ALA A 11 13.87 -3.75 -12.02
CA ALA A 11 12.80 -3.31 -11.13
C ALA A 11 12.57 -4.30 -9.99
N TRP A 12 12.17 -3.78 -8.82
CA TRP A 12 11.75 -4.56 -7.64
C TRP A 12 12.74 -5.69 -7.31
N GLY A 13 12.26 -6.94 -7.31
CA GLY A 13 13.05 -8.13 -6.98
C GLY A 13 14.22 -8.42 -7.94
N ASP A 14 14.28 -7.84 -9.14
CA ASP A 14 15.37 -8.10 -10.09
C ASP A 14 16.56 -7.13 -9.94
N HIS A 15 16.39 -6.05 -9.17
CA HIS A 15 17.47 -5.09 -8.95
C HIS A 15 18.45 -5.60 -7.89
N PRO A 16 19.79 -5.58 -8.13
CA PRO A 16 20.77 -6.11 -7.18
C PRO A 16 20.69 -5.55 -5.76
N SER A 17 20.40 -4.24 -5.62
CA SER A 17 20.23 -3.63 -4.30
C SER A 17 18.96 -4.09 -3.56
N SER A 18 17.95 -4.58 -4.29
CA SER A 18 16.69 -5.05 -3.71
C SER A 18 16.73 -6.53 -3.35
N MET A 19 17.39 -7.37 -4.17
CA MET A 19 17.50 -8.81 -3.92
C MET A 19 18.09 -9.12 -2.54
N GLY A 20 19.21 -8.49 -2.17
CA GLY A 20 19.82 -8.71 -0.86
C GLY A 20 19.09 -8.03 0.30
N ALA A 21 18.40 -6.91 0.03
CA ALA A 21 17.69 -6.13 1.05
C ALA A 21 16.34 -6.75 1.42
N THR A 22 15.63 -7.36 0.47
CA THR A 22 14.29 -7.93 0.72
C THR A 22 14.31 -9.07 1.73
N SER A 23 15.30 -9.97 1.64
CA SER A 23 15.45 -11.08 2.57
C SER A 23 15.77 -10.66 4.01
N SER A 24 16.31 -9.47 4.24
CA SER A 24 16.62 -8.95 5.58
C SER A 24 15.51 -8.08 6.18
N ILE A 25 14.54 -7.63 5.38
CA ILE A 25 13.42 -6.77 5.83
C ILE A 25 12.10 -7.52 5.98
N SER A 26 11.94 -8.66 5.30
CA SER A 26 10.67 -9.37 5.23
C SER A 26 10.89 -10.87 4.94
N PRO A 27 10.09 -11.77 5.53
CA PRO A 27 10.08 -13.18 5.14
C PRO A 27 9.32 -13.44 3.83
N CYS A 28 8.66 -12.43 3.27
CA CYS A 28 7.86 -12.53 2.05
C CYS A 28 8.60 -11.94 0.84
N ASP A 29 8.47 -12.63 -0.30
CA ASP A 29 8.91 -12.17 -1.61
C ASP A 29 7.84 -11.33 -2.33
N TYR A 30 8.25 -10.66 -3.40
CA TYR A 30 7.32 -10.08 -4.35
C TYR A 30 6.47 -11.16 -5.02
N ALA A 31 5.16 -10.90 -5.10
CA ALA A 31 4.24 -11.71 -5.88
C ALA A 31 3.44 -10.79 -6.82
N GLU A 32 3.35 -11.20 -8.09
CA GLU A 32 2.54 -10.47 -9.07
C GLU A 32 1.17 -11.12 -9.21
N PHE A 33 0.14 -10.42 -8.75
CA PHE A 33 -1.26 -10.76 -8.97
C PHE A 33 -1.96 -9.61 -9.68
N THR A 34 -2.77 -9.95 -10.67
CA THR A 34 -3.76 -8.98 -11.18
C THR A 34 -4.90 -8.86 -10.17
N GLN A 35 -5.58 -7.72 -10.12
CA GLN A 35 -6.78 -7.55 -9.27
C GLN A 35 -7.87 -8.60 -9.59
N MET A 36 -7.97 -9.02 -10.85
CA MET A 36 -8.87 -10.09 -11.29
C MET A 36 -8.57 -11.45 -10.63
N GLN A 37 -7.35 -11.66 -10.14
CA GLN A 37 -6.96 -12.86 -9.40
C GLN A 37 -7.08 -12.64 -7.89
N LEU A 38 -6.64 -11.48 -7.39
CA LEU A 38 -6.58 -11.21 -5.95
C LEU A 38 -7.95 -10.97 -5.33
N GLU A 39 -8.81 -10.17 -5.96
CA GLU A 39 -10.12 -9.81 -5.38
C GLU A 39 -11.03 -11.02 -5.16
N PRO A 40 -11.18 -11.96 -6.11
CA PRO A 40 -11.98 -13.17 -5.87
C PRO A 40 -11.45 -14.02 -4.72
N LEU A 41 -10.12 -14.13 -4.56
CA LEU A 41 -9.51 -14.86 -3.45
C LEU A 41 -9.85 -14.24 -2.10
N LEU A 42 -9.75 -12.90 -1.99
CA LEU A 42 -10.08 -12.17 -0.77
C LEU A 42 -11.57 -12.26 -0.43
N VAL A 43 -12.44 -12.10 -1.43
CA VAL A 43 -13.90 -12.22 -1.25
C VAL A 43 -14.28 -13.64 -0.84
N GLN A 44 -13.73 -14.66 -1.51
CA GLN A 44 -13.95 -16.06 -1.16
C GLN A 44 -13.52 -16.35 0.28
N TYR A 45 -12.33 -15.88 0.66
CA TYR A 45 -11.85 -16.03 2.04
C TYR A 45 -12.80 -15.36 3.03
N ALA A 46 -13.20 -14.10 2.79
CA ALA A 46 -14.10 -13.37 3.68
C ALA A 46 -15.46 -14.08 3.83
N SER A 47 -16.08 -14.49 2.72
CA SER A 47 -17.38 -15.16 2.74
C SER A 47 -17.33 -16.53 3.43
N HIS A 48 -16.24 -17.29 3.29
CA HIS A 48 -16.05 -18.53 4.06
C HIS A 48 -15.81 -18.30 5.56
N HIS A 49 -15.51 -17.07 5.97
CA HIS A 49 -15.30 -16.68 7.36
C HIS A 49 -16.44 -15.78 7.89
N ASN A 50 -17.68 -16.04 7.44
CA ASN A 50 -18.90 -15.39 7.90
C ASN A 50 -18.97 -13.87 7.65
N PHE A 51 -18.28 -13.37 6.62
CA PHE A 51 -18.48 -12.01 6.15
C PHE A 51 -19.54 -11.99 5.05
N ASP A 52 -20.68 -11.35 5.32
CA ASP A 52 -21.76 -11.21 4.35
C ASP A 52 -21.35 -10.27 3.21
N VAL A 53 -21.32 -10.81 1.99
CA VAL A 53 -21.02 -10.06 0.77
C VAL A 53 -22.25 -9.99 -0.13
N ARG A 54 -22.59 -8.79 -0.60
CA ARG A 54 -23.68 -8.57 -1.56
C ARG A 54 -23.20 -7.75 -2.75
N PHE A 55 -22.98 -8.42 -3.87
CA PHE A 55 -22.76 -7.77 -5.16
C PHE A 55 -24.06 -7.21 -5.73
N SER A 56 -23.96 -6.37 -6.75
CA SER A 56 -25.11 -5.74 -7.41
C SER A 56 -25.98 -4.91 -6.46
N THR A 57 -25.37 -4.36 -5.40
CA THR A 57 -26.03 -3.49 -4.42
C THR A 57 -25.30 -2.16 -4.35
N GLU A 58 -25.98 -1.06 -4.69
CA GLU A 58 -25.41 0.29 -4.62
C GLU A 58 -25.87 1.00 -3.35
N LEU A 59 -24.93 1.55 -2.57
CA LEU A 59 -25.24 2.52 -1.53
C LEU A 59 -25.71 3.82 -2.19
N THR A 60 -26.94 4.25 -1.92
CA THR A 60 -27.52 5.46 -2.52
C THR A 60 -27.61 6.63 -1.56
N ASP A 61 -27.80 6.39 -0.26
CA ASP A 61 -27.98 7.45 0.72
C ASP A 61 -27.47 7.06 2.11
N ILE A 62 -27.05 8.05 2.90
CA ILE A 62 -26.49 7.86 4.25
C ILE A 62 -27.09 8.93 5.18
N GLU A 63 -27.83 8.47 6.19
CA GLU A 63 -28.41 9.32 7.23
C GLU A 63 -27.71 9.03 8.56
N ARG A 64 -27.26 10.08 9.27
CA ARG A 64 -26.80 9.93 10.67
C ARG A 64 -28.02 9.77 11.57
N VAL A 65 -28.00 8.75 12.42
CA VAL A 65 -29.03 8.54 13.44
C VAL A 65 -28.75 9.48 14.61
N LYS A 66 -29.75 10.27 15.03
CA LYS A 66 -29.69 11.08 16.26
C LYS A 66 -30.45 10.34 17.38
N GLY A 67 -29.79 9.97 18.46
CA GLY A 67 -30.41 9.38 19.65
C GLY A 67 -29.48 8.47 20.46
N ASP A 68 -29.99 7.88 21.55
CA ASP A 68 -29.27 6.94 22.44
C ASP A 68 -29.03 5.53 21.83
N ASP A 69 -29.29 5.35 20.52
CA ASP A 69 -29.07 4.08 19.81
C ASP A 69 -27.55 3.88 19.60
N LYS A 70 -27.08 2.63 19.71
CA LYS A 70 -25.70 2.28 19.37
C LYS A 70 -25.42 2.37 17.86
N ALA A 71 -26.45 2.38 17.02
CA ALA A 71 -26.31 2.53 15.57
C ALA A 71 -26.14 4.01 15.18
N GLU A 72 -25.07 4.32 14.45
CA GLU A 72 -24.75 5.71 14.05
C GLU A 72 -25.28 6.08 12.68
N PHE A 73 -25.47 5.10 11.78
CA PHE A 73 -25.86 5.35 10.40
C PHE A 73 -27.03 4.48 9.98
N THR A 74 -27.96 5.08 9.24
CA THR A 74 -28.94 4.38 8.41
C THR A 74 -28.54 4.60 6.95
N CYS A 75 -28.11 3.52 6.29
CA CYS A 75 -27.69 3.52 4.90
C CYS A 75 -28.83 2.98 4.03
N THR A 76 -29.22 3.71 2.99
CA THR A 76 -30.16 3.21 1.98
C THR A 76 -29.37 2.60 0.84
N ALA A 77 -29.61 1.32 0.56
CA ALA A 77 -29.00 0.57 -0.53
C ALA A 77 -30.06 0.19 -1.58
N ARG A 78 -29.68 0.14 -2.85
CA ARG A 78 -30.50 -0.33 -3.96
C ARG A 78 -29.93 -1.62 -4.49
N ASP A 79 -30.74 -2.68 -4.47
CA ASP A 79 -30.41 -3.93 -5.15
C ASP A 79 -30.72 -3.79 -6.65
N HIS A 80 -29.74 -4.04 -7.52
CA HIS A 80 -29.87 -3.96 -8.97
C HIS A 80 -30.52 -5.21 -9.59
N VAL A 81 -30.71 -6.28 -8.82
CA VAL A 81 -31.44 -7.49 -9.26
C VAL A 81 -32.94 -7.30 -9.03
N SER A 82 -33.34 -6.97 -7.79
CA SER A 82 -34.76 -6.75 -7.48
C SER A 82 -35.27 -5.33 -7.78
N HIS A 83 -34.36 -4.38 -7.99
CA HIS A 83 -34.62 -2.93 -8.11
C HIS A 83 -35.25 -2.27 -6.87
N LEU A 84 -35.36 -3.00 -5.76
CA LEU A 84 -35.95 -2.50 -4.51
C LEU A 84 -34.90 -1.82 -3.63
N PRO A 85 -35.22 -0.66 -3.04
CA PRO A 85 -34.39 -0.08 -1.99
C PRO A 85 -34.62 -0.79 -0.67
N TYR A 86 -33.58 -0.89 0.15
CA TYR A 86 -33.67 -1.33 1.54
C TYR A 86 -32.71 -0.54 2.43
N LYS A 87 -32.98 -0.52 3.74
CA LYS A 87 -32.19 0.23 4.71
C LYS A 87 -31.33 -0.73 5.56
N ILE A 88 -30.09 -0.32 5.82
CA ILE A 88 -29.13 -1.02 6.67
C ILE A 88 -28.79 -0.08 7.82
N ARG A 89 -28.96 -0.54 9.07
CA ARG A 89 -28.45 0.18 10.25
C ARG A 89 -27.09 -0.36 10.61
N THR A 90 -26.12 0.54 10.80
CA THR A 90 -24.76 0.17 11.17
C THR A 90 -24.17 1.14 12.18
N ARG A 91 -23.26 0.63 13.01
CA ARG A 91 -22.45 1.47 13.90
C ARG A 91 -21.30 2.11 13.12
N TYR A 92 -20.59 1.32 12.33
CA TYR A 92 -19.44 1.78 11.56
C TYR A 92 -19.76 1.84 10.07
N LEU A 93 -19.21 2.84 9.40
CA LEU A 93 -19.28 2.96 7.94
C LEU A 93 -17.88 3.05 7.35
N PHE A 94 -17.51 2.03 6.58
CA PHE A 94 -16.23 1.97 5.87
C PHE A 94 -16.42 2.36 4.41
N GLY A 95 -15.98 3.56 4.04
CA GLY A 95 -15.90 4.05 2.67
C GLY A 95 -14.74 3.41 1.92
N ALA A 96 -14.96 2.21 1.39
CA ALA A 96 -14.07 1.52 0.46
C ALA A 96 -14.64 1.52 -0.98
N ASP A 97 -15.35 2.59 -1.34
CA ASP A 97 -16.14 2.76 -2.56
C ASP A 97 -15.40 3.52 -3.68
N GLY A 98 -14.06 3.53 -3.59
CA GLY A 98 -13.17 3.96 -4.65
C GLY A 98 -13.09 5.47 -4.91
N ALA A 99 -12.45 5.84 -6.03
CA ALA A 99 -12.07 7.23 -6.33
C ALA A 99 -13.25 8.22 -6.45
N ARG A 100 -14.49 7.74 -6.58
CA ARG A 100 -15.70 8.57 -6.58
C ARG A 100 -16.56 8.31 -5.35
N SER A 101 -15.92 8.08 -4.21
CA SER A 101 -16.56 7.75 -2.94
C SER A 101 -17.79 8.60 -2.66
N ARG A 102 -18.94 7.92 -2.55
CA ARG A 102 -20.20 8.47 -2.05
C ARG A 102 -20.10 8.69 -0.55
N VAL A 103 -19.47 7.78 0.20
CA VAL A 103 -19.27 7.94 1.66
C VAL A 103 -18.56 9.24 1.96
N ALA A 104 -17.45 9.52 1.27
CA ALA A 104 -16.69 10.75 1.43
C ALA A 104 -17.53 12.01 1.17
N ARG A 105 -18.30 12.03 0.07
CA ARG A 105 -19.16 13.17 -0.29
C ARG A 105 -20.32 13.37 0.69
N SER A 106 -21.04 12.30 1.03
CA SER A 106 -22.23 12.36 1.88
C SER A 106 -21.89 12.80 3.31
N LEU A 107 -20.71 12.44 3.81
CA LEU A 107 -20.27 12.80 5.16
C LEU A 107 -19.39 14.05 5.22
N GLY A 108 -19.11 14.70 4.07
CA GLY A 108 -18.38 15.96 4.02
C GLY A 108 -16.87 15.84 4.29
N PHE A 109 -16.25 14.72 3.93
CA PHE A 109 -14.79 14.60 3.99
C PHE A 109 -14.12 15.65 3.09
N LYS A 110 -13.07 16.29 3.62
CA LYS A 110 -12.27 17.28 2.89
C LYS A 110 -11.08 16.63 2.23
N PHE A 111 -10.64 17.20 1.12
CA PHE A 111 -9.54 16.67 0.31
C PHE A 111 -8.57 17.78 -0.06
N LEU A 112 -7.29 17.49 0.13
CA LEU A 112 -6.18 18.23 -0.47
C LEU A 112 -6.07 17.78 -1.93
N ASN A 113 -6.40 18.68 -2.85
CA ASN A 113 -6.39 18.42 -4.28
C ASN A 113 -5.37 19.31 -4.96
N SER A 114 -4.62 18.74 -5.91
CA SER A 114 -3.93 19.50 -6.94
C SER A 114 -4.75 19.48 -8.23
N PRO A 115 -4.50 20.41 -9.18
CA PRO A 115 -5.14 20.38 -10.48
C PRO A 115 -5.02 19.00 -11.12
N SER A 116 -6.11 18.46 -11.65
CA SER A 116 -6.11 17.15 -12.30
C SER A 116 -5.10 17.10 -13.44
N GLY A 117 -4.33 16.01 -13.50
CA GLY A 117 -3.34 15.78 -14.55
C GLY A 117 -3.99 15.35 -15.88
N GLY A 118 -3.14 14.86 -16.78
CA GLY A 118 -3.56 14.36 -18.09
C GLY A 118 -4.54 13.18 -18.01
N LYS A 119 -5.25 12.96 -19.11
CA LYS A 119 -6.12 11.79 -19.28
C LYS A 119 -5.34 10.61 -19.86
N ALA A 120 -5.79 9.41 -19.51
CA ALA A 120 -5.21 8.17 -19.97
C ALA A 120 -6.32 7.16 -20.32
N CYS A 121 -5.97 6.18 -21.13
CA CYS A 121 -6.87 5.11 -21.53
C CYS A 121 -6.16 3.77 -21.44
N ASN A 122 -6.76 2.82 -20.72
CA ASN A 122 -6.31 1.43 -20.71
C ASN A 122 -7.06 0.67 -21.80
N VAL A 123 -6.33 0.00 -22.67
CA VAL A 123 -6.87 -0.89 -23.70
C VAL A 123 -6.55 -2.33 -23.29
N LEU A 124 -7.54 -3.07 -22.83
CA LEU A 124 -7.40 -4.52 -22.59
C LEU A 124 -7.51 -5.23 -23.93
N LEU A 125 -6.51 -6.04 -24.27
CA LEU A 125 -6.43 -6.72 -25.56
C LEU A 125 -5.86 -8.13 -25.43
N ARG A 126 -6.20 -8.99 -26.40
CA ARG A 126 -5.57 -10.28 -26.62
C ARG A 126 -4.70 -10.19 -27.87
N ALA A 127 -3.45 -10.57 -27.71
CA ALA A 127 -2.46 -10.68 -28.78
C ALA A 127 -1.40 -11.69 -28.32
N ASP A 128 -1.25 -12.79 -29.04
CA ASP A 128 -0.22 -13.79 -28.70
C ASP A 128 1.15 -13.28 -29.17
N LEU A 129 1.99 -12.93 -28.20
CA LEU A 129 3.33 -12.43 -28.43
C LEU A 129 4.40 -13.45 -28.02
N ASP A 130 4.04 -14.69 -27.67
CA ASP A 130 5.00 -15.64 -27.08
C ASP A 130 6.17 -15.97 -28.02
N GLU A 131 5.87 -16.19 -29.32
CA GLU A 131 6.88 -16.48 -30.34
C GLU A 131 7.64 -15.22 -30.84
N ILE A 132 7.08 -14.03 -30.60
CA ILE A 132 7.61 -12.75 -31.09
C ILE A 132 8.48 -12.07 -30.03
N LEU A 133 8.09 -12.19 -28.76
CA LEU A 133 8.77 -11.58 -27.63
C LEU A 133 9.84 -12.52 -27.10
N LEU A 134 11.04 -12.37 -27.67
CA LEU A 134 12.27 -13.04 -27.24
C LEU A 134 12.41 -13.00 -25.71
N GLU A 135 12.95 -14.07 -25.14
CA GLU A 135 13.03 -14.24 -23.68
C GLU A 135 13.79 -13.08 -23.02
N GLU A 136 14.88 -12.63 -23.63
CA GLU A 136 15.68 -11.51 -23.16
C GLU A 136 14.94 -10.16 -23.23
N ARG A 137 13.85 -10.08 -24.00
CA ARG A 137 12.99 -8.89 -24.16
C ARG A 137 11.74 -8.91 -23.28
N ARG A 138 11.52 -9.99 -22.54
CA ARG A 138 10.42 -10.07 -21.56
C ARG A 138 10.68 -9.10 -20.41
N ALA A 139 9.64 -8.36 -20.05
CA ALA A 139 9.65 -7.36 -18.98
C ALA A 139 8.23 -7.19 -18.43
N GLY A 140 8.11 -6.73 -17.19
CA GLY A 140 6.80 -6.43 -16.59
C GLY A 140 6.10 -5.23 -17.22
N LEU A 141 6.87 -4.27 -17.75
CA LEU A 141 6.37 -3.08 -18.44
C LEU A 141 7.23 -2.79 -19.67
N HIS A 142 6.59 -2.61 -20.83
CA HIS A 142 7.26 -2.21 -22.06
C HIS A 142 6.78 -0.84 -22.50
N TRP A 143 7.59 0.20 -22.27
CA TRP A 143 7.33 1.53 -22.80
C TRP A 143 7.63 1.58 -24.30
N ILE A 144 6.66 2.03 -25.09
CA ILE A 144 6.72 2.08 -26.55
C ILE A 144 6.65 3.54 -26.98
N LEU A 145 7.78 4.07 -27.45
CA LEU A 145 7.95 5.46 -27.83
C LEU A 145 8.22 5.51 -29.33
N LYS A 146 7.24 6.03 -30.08
CA LYS A 146 7.27 6.12 -31.53
C LYS A 146 6.93 7.57 -31.94
N PRO A 147 7.94 8.45 -32.07
CA PRO A 147 7.71 9.86 -32.39
C PRO A 147 7.14 10.06 -33.79
N ASP A 148 7.51 9.19 -34.74
CA ASP A 148 7.07 9.18 -36.14
C ASP A 148 5.74 8.44 -36.37
N ARG A 149 4.97 8.16 -35.30
CA ARG A 149 3.77 7.33 -35.40
C ARG A 149 2.71 7.99 -36.28
N LYS A 150 2.13 7.19 -37.18
CA LYS A 150 1.07 7.66 -38.09
C LYS A 150 -0.30 7.67 -37.41
N THR A 151 -0.62 6.62 -36.68
CA THR A 151 -1.85 6.56 -35.88
C THR A 151 -1.69 7.39 -34.60
N PHE A 152 -2.65 8.25 -34.27
CA PHE A 152 -2.65 9.08 -33.04
C PHE A 152 -1.28 9.72 -32.72
N PRO A 153 -0.77 10.67 -33.51
CA PRO A 153 0.54 11.30 -33.29
C PRO A 153 0.73 11.83 -31.85
N GLY A 154 1.91 11.64 -31.28
CA GLY A 154 2.25 12.14 -29.94
C GLY A 154 1.70 11.32 -28.75
N LEU A 155 0.82 10.34 -28.96
CA LEU A 155 0.47 9.33 -27.96
C LEU A 155 1.73 8.64 -27.39
N VAL A 156 1.80 8.51 -26.07
CA VAL A 156 2.78 7.66 -25.39
C VAL A 156 2.04 6.44 -24.87
N ALA A 157 2.62 5.25 -25.01
CA ALA A 157 2.01 4.04 -24.49
C ALA A 157 3.02 3.11 -23.81
N HIS A 158 2.54 2.33 -22.86
CA HIS A 158 3.26 1.14 -22.41
C HIS A 158 2.34 -0.08 -22.41
N LEU A 159 2.94 -1.24 -22.66
CA LEU A 159 2.28 -2.53 -22.70
C LEU A 159 2.65 -3.33 -21.45
N ARG A 160 1.65 -3.90 -20.78
CA ARG A 160 1.80 -4.76 -19.59
C ARG A 160 1.07 -6.08 -19.79
N ALA A 161 1.71 -7.19 -19.43
CA ALA A 161 1.06 -8.50 -19.49
C ALA A 161 0.02 -8.66 -18.36
N VAL A 162 -1.15 -9.20 -18.71
CA VAL A 162 -2.18 -9.65 -17.78
C VAL A 162 -2.12 -11.17 -17.65
N ARG A 163 -2.02 -11.86 -18.78
CA ARG A 163 -1.70 -13.29 -18.86
C ARG A 163 -0.50 -13.43 -19.78
N PRO A 164 0.72 -13.54 -19.22
CA PRO A 164 1.93 -13.69 -20.02
C PRO A 164 1.82 -14.89 -20.98
N TRP A 165 2.04 -14.78 -22.29
CA TRP A 165 2.31 -13.57 -23.11
C TRP A 165 1.19 -13.31 -24.13
N LYS A 166 -0.07 -13.53 -23.71
CA LYS A 166 -1.26 -13.63 -24.57
C LYS A 166 -2.30 -12.54 -24.35
N GLU A 167 -2.43 -12.04 -23.13
CA GLU A 167 -3.38 -10.96 -22.80
C GLU A 167 -2.63 -9.80 -22.15
N TRP A 168 -2.99 -8.59 -22.56
CA TRP A 168 -2.22 -7.38 -22.32
C TRP A 168 -3.12 -6.19 -21.99
N VAL A 169 -2.59 -5.24 -21.23
CA VAL A 169 -3.15 -3.89 -21.13
C VAL A 169 -2.15 -2.93 -21.76
N LEU A 170 -2.62 -2.17 -22.76
CA LEU A 170 -1.91 -1.02 -23.29
C LEU A 170 -2.41 0.23 -22.57
N VAL A 171 -1.54 0.89 -21.81
CA VAL A 171 -1.86 2.15 -21.13
C VAL A 171 -1.38 3.30 -22.00
N CYS A 172 -2.30 4.12 -22.42
CA CYS A 172 -2.08 5.20 -23.39
C CYS A 172 -2.25 6.57 -22.73
N PHE A 173 -1.35 7.50 -23.04
CA PHE A 173 -1.37 8.89 -22.62
C PHE A 173 -1.41 9.80 -23.84
N GLY A 174 -2.37 10.72 -23.88
CA GLY A 174 -2.52 11.66 -24.99
C GLY A 174 -1.47 12.77 -24.94
N PRO A 175 -1.07 13.33 -26.10
CA PRO A 175 -0.18 14.47 -26.14
C PRO A 175 -0.79 15.65 -25.37
N ASN A 176 0.03 16.37 -24.61
CA ASN A 176 -0.38 17.53 -23.82
C ASN A 176 -1.57 17.26 -22.87
N GLY A 177 -1.74 16.01 -22.42
CA GLY A 177 -2.81 15.62 -21.48
C GLY A 177 -4.19 15.41 -22.11
N SER A 178 -4.28 15.40 -23.45
CA SER A 178 -5.52 15.08 -24.18
C SER A 178 -6.05 13.68 -23.88
N GLU A 179 -7.34 13.46 -24.12
CA GLU A 179 -7.96 12.14 -23.95
C GLU A 179 -7.56 11.20 -25.09
N PRO A 180 -6.90 10.05 -24.80
CA PRO A 180 -6.65 9.06 -25.83
C PRO A 180 -7.98 8.48 -26.34
N PHE A 181 -8.06 8.32 -27.67
CA PHE A 181 -9.13 7.58 -28.32
C PHE A 181 -10.54 8.13 -28.06
N GLU A 182 -10.67 9.44 -27.87
CA GLU A 182 -11.97 10.09 -27.67
C GLU A 182 -12.96 9.69 -28.78
N GLY A 183 -14.18 9.30 -28.40
CA GLY A 183 -15.23 8.85 -29.33
C GLY A 183 -15.08 7.43 -29.89
N LEU A 184 -13.99 6.72 -29.60
CA LEU A 184 -13.78 5.35 -30.11
C LEU A 184 -14.34 4.26 -29.19
N THR A 185 -14.69 3.13 -29.80
CA THR A 185 -15.19 1.90 -29.17
C THR A 185 -14.23 0.75 -29.41
N THR A 186 -14.42 -0.39 -28.74
CA THR A 186 -13.60 -1.60 -28.92
C THR A 186 -13.60 -2.15 -30.35
N GLU A 187 -14.61 -1.80 -31.15
CA GLU A 187 -14.76 -2.23 -32.55
C GLU A 187 -14.10 -1.28 -33.55
N SER A 188 -13.54 -0.15 -33.10
CA SER A 188 -12.96 0.87 -33.97
C SER A 188 -11.66 0.36 -34.62
N PRO A 189 -11.57 0.25 -35.96
CA PRO A 189 -10.38 -0.29 -36.64
C PRO A 189 -9.10 0.49 -36.34
N GLN A 190 -9.22 1.80 -36.11
CA GLN A 190 -8.10 2.70 -35.81
C GLN A 190 -7.35 2.28 -34.53
N LEU A 191 -8.02 1.66 -33.57
CA LEU A 191 -7.38 1.15 -32.36
C LEU A 191 -6.55 -0.09 -32.67
N VAL A 192 -7.08 -1.01 -33.49
CA VAL A 192 -6.36 -2.21 -33.91
C VAL A 192 -5.11 -1.80 -34.69
N ASP A 193 -5.23 -0.82 -35.58
CA ASP A 193 -4.10 -0.27 -36.35
C ASP A 193 -3.06 0.38 -35.42
N CYS A 194 -3.50 1.12 -34.41
CA CYS A 194 -2.60 1.71 -33.40
C CYS A 194 -1.85 0.64 -32.60
N VAL A 195 -2.55 -0.38 -32.11
CA VAL A 195 -1.93 -1.50 -31.37
C VAL A 195 -0.95 -2.27 -32.27
N ARG A 196 -1.32 -2.54 -33.53
CA ARG A 196 -0.46 -3.21 -34.52
C ARG A 196 0.81 -2.42 -34.78
N GLU A 197 0.69 -1.10 -35.00
CA GLU A 197 1.82 -0.20 -35.22
C GLU A 197 2.75 -0.16 -33.99
N LEU A 198 2.21 -0.14 -32.77
CA LEU A 198 3.00 -0.15 -31.53
C LEU A 198 3.71 -1.49 -31.30
N ILE A 199 3.06 -2.61 -31.59
CA ILE A 199 3.68 -3.95 -31.50
C ILE A 199 4.76 -4.13 -32.58
N GLY A 200 4.54 -3.54 -33.77
CA GLY A 200 5.45 -3.55 -34.91
C GLY A 200 5.44 -4.86 -35.70
N VAL A 201 4.33 -5.60 -35.69
CA VAL A 201 4.18 -6.88 -36.40
C VAL A 201 2.89 -6.85 -37.20
N GLU A 202 2.99 -6.91 -38.53
CA GLU A 202 1.83 -6.72 -39.41
C GLU A 202 0.84 -7.90 -39.34
N SER A 203 1.35 -9.12 -39.26
CA SER A 203 0.56 -10.36 -39.32
C SER A 203 -0.11 -10.76 -38.01
N ILE A 204 -0.01 -9.93 -36.95
CA ILE A 204 -0.52 -10.29 -35.63
C ILE A 204 -2.04 -10.12 -35.55
N THR A 205 -2.71 -11.13 -34.98
CA THR A 205 -4.12 -11.06 -34.61
C THR A 205 -4.27 -10.30 -33.29
N ILE A 206 -5.16 -9.29 -33.28
CA ILE A 206 -5.43 -8.44 -32.12
C ILE A 206 -6.93 -8.41 -31.88
N ASP A 207 -7.34 -8.82 -30.68
CA ASP A 207 -8.72 -8.66 -30.20
C ASP A 207 -8.75 -7.59 -29.11
N ILE A 208 -9.47 -6.49 -29.33
CA ILE A 208 -9.68 -5.46 -28.30
C ILE A 208 -10.89 -5.85 -27.45
N LEU A 209 -10.65 -6.05 -26.16
CA LEU A 209 -11.64 -6.54 -25.22
C LEU A 209 -12.33 -5.42 -24.45
N ARG A 210 -11.58 -4.37 -24.06
CA ARG A 210 -12.13 -3.27 -23.25
C ARG A 210 -11.33 -1.97 -23.40
N LEU A 211 -12.03 -0.85 -23.21
CA LEU A 211 -11.45 0.49 -23.14
C LEU A 211 -11.87 1.17 -21.83
N ASP A 212 -10.91 1.47 -20.97
CA ASP A 212 -11.15 2.14 -19.68
C ASP A 212 -10.44 3.50 -19.66
N ARG A 213 -11.23 4.58 -19.72
CA ARG A 213 -10.71 5.95 -19.65
C ARG A 213 -10.62 6.42 -18.21
N TRP A 214 -9.51 7.04 -17.85
CA TRP A 214 -9.28 7.55 -16.51
C TRP A 214 -8.49 8.87 -16.51
N THR A 215 -8.56 9.59 -15.41
CA THR A 215 -7.87 10.88 -15.22
C THR A 215 -6.84 10.71 -14.13
N VAL A 216 -5.61 11.16 -14.37
CA VAL A 216 -4.58 11.23 -13.33
C VAL A 216 -5.03 12.24 -12.28
N ARG A 217 -5.27 11.76 -11.06
CA ARG A 217 -5.65 12.61 -9.93
C ARG A 217 -4.50 12.69 -8.93
N GLU A 218 -4.41 13.85 -8.28
CA GLU A 218 -3.51 14.09 -7.15
C GLU A 218 -4.41 14.61 -6.03
N SER A 219 -4.90 13.67 -5.22
CA SER A 219 -5.95 13.94 -4.23
C SER A 219 -5.78 13.03 -3.02
N VAL A 220 -5.79 13.61 -1.82
CA VAL A 220 -5.78 12.87 -0.56
C VAL A 220 -6.75 13.51 0.42
N ALA A 221 -7.48 12.71 1.19
CA ALA A 221 -8.34 13.20 2.24
C ALA A 221 -7.49 13.88 3.35
N GLU A 222 -7.98 14.98 3.89
CA GLU A 222 -7.33 15.68 5.02
C GLU A 222 -7.30 14.80 6.27
N GLU A 223 -8.35 14.01 6.47
CA GLU A 223 -8.48 13.01 7.52
C GLU A 223 -9.09 11.74 6.94
N PHE A 224 -8.65 10.57 7.41
CA PHE A 224 -9.20 9.28 6.96
C PHE A 224 -10.34 8.78 7.85
N SER A 225 -10.56 9.44 8.99
CA SER A 225 -11.72 9.25 9.88
C SER A 225 -12.14 10.63 10.38
N LEU A 226 -13.44 10.92 10.46
CA LEU A 226 -13.88 12.18 11.07
C LEU A 226 -14.00 12.00 12.58
N ASN A 227 -13.51 13.00 13.33
CA ASN A 227 -13.69 13.06 14.78
C ASN A 227 -15.18 12.96 15.15
N ASP A 228 -15.48 12.21 16.22
CA ASP A 228 -16.85 11.92 16.70
C ASP A 228 -17.77 11.24 15.66
N SER A 229 -17.19 10.47 14.74
CA SER A 229 -17.96 9.61 13.84
C SER A 229 -17.29 8.26 13.66
N GLN A 230 -18.10 7.21 13.55
CA GLN A 230 -17.63 5.87 13.20
C GLN A 230 -17.55 5.67 11.68
N ALA A 231 -17.10 6.70 10.96
CA ALA A 231 -16.94 6.68 9.51
C ALA A 231 -15.46 6.79 9.10
N PHE A 232 -15.03 5.90 8.21
CA PHE A 232 -13.63 5.74 7.81
C PHE A 232 -13.51 5.65 6.30
N LEU A 233 -12.55 6.32 5.68
CA LEU A 233 -12.20 6.14 4.27
C LEU A 233 -11.02 5.16 4.15
N VAL A 234 -11.11 4.24 3.20
CA VAL A 234 -10.10 3.19 2.96
C VAL A 234 -9.73 3.16 1.48
N GLY A 235 -8.43 3.10 1.18
CA GLY A 235 -7.93 3.00 -0.20
C GLY A 235 -8.27 4.21 -1.07
N ASP A 236 -8.64 3.97 -2.33
CA ASP A 236 -8.94 5.00 -3.34
C ASP A 236 -10.02 6.03 -2.93
N ALA A 237 -10.86 5.69 -1.95
CA ALA A 237 -11.79 6.64 -1.36
C ALA A 237 -11.05 7.79 -0.66
N ALA A 238 -9.91 7.49 -0.04
CA ALA A 238 -9.08 8.39 0.75
C ALA A 238 -7.90 8.98 -0.03
N HIS A 239 -7.23 8.23 -0.92
CA HIS A 239 -6.03 8.68 -1.63
C HIS A 239 -6.04 8.25 -3.10
N ARG A 240 -5.72 9.17 -4.02
CA ARG A 240 -5.84 8.97 -5.47
C ARG A 240 -4.61 9.51 -6.16
N HIS A 241 -3.97 8.64 -6.92
CA HIS A 241 -2.67 8.89 -7.52
C HIS A 241 -2.49 8.08 -8.82
N PRO A 242 -1.54 8.45 -9.69
CA PRO A 242 -1.17 7.60 -10.83
C PRO A 242 -0.57 6.27 -10.38
N PRO A 243 -0.52 5.25 -11.25
CA PRO A 243 -0.08 3.89 -10.90
C PRO A 243 1.43 3.75 -10.62
N ALA A 244 2.20 4.85 -10.69
CA ALA A 244 3.62 4.85 -10.40
C ALA A 244 3.92 4.21 -9.03
N PHE A 245 5.09 3.58 -8.89
CA PHE A 245 5.54 2.76 -7.76
C PHE A 245 4.82 1.41 -7.59
N GLY A 246 3.60 1.24 -8.09
CA GLY A 246 2.80 0.03 -7.89
C GLY A 246 2.32 -0.14 -6.43
N LEU A 247 2.29 0.93 -5.64
CA LEU A 247 1.98 0.86 -4.19
C LEU A 247 0.51 1.11 -3.84
N GLY A 248 -0.34 1.50 -4.79
CA GLY A 248 -1.75 1.85 -4.54
C GLY A 248 -2.52 0.74 -3.83
N SER A 249 -2.73 -0.41 -4.51
CA SER A 249 -3.46 -1.53 -3.92
C SER A 249 -2.80 -2.09 -2.65
N ASN A 250 -1.46 -2.10 -2.59
CA ASN A 250 -0.71 -2.49 -1.39
C ASN A 250 -1.07 -1.60 -0.19
N THR A 251 -1.17 -0.30 -0.42
CA THR A 251 -1.54 0.68 0.62
C THR A 251 -3.00 0.54 1.03
N CYS A 252 -3.91 0.25 0.08
CA CYS A 252 -5.32 -0.03 0.39
C CYS A 252 -5.47 -1.23 1.36
N VAL A 253 -4.72 -2.31 1.13
CA VAL A 253 -4.73 -3.48 2.03
C VAL A 253 -4.17 -3.12 3.41
N GLN A 254 -3.11 -2.32 3.47
CA GLN A 254 -2.52 -1.87 4.72
C GLN A 254 -3.43 -0.92 5.51
N ASP A 255 -4.22 -0.08 4.83
CA ASP A 255 -5.23 0.76 5.46
C ASP A 255 -6.26 -0.11 6.20
N ALA A 256 -6.80 -1.12 5.52
CA ALA A 256 -7.72 -2.08 6.13
C ALA A 256 -7.08 -2.87 7.28
N TYR A 257 -5.82 -3.31 7.13
CA TYR A 257 -5.10 -4.07 8.16
C TYR A 257 -4.86 -3.24 9.43
N ASN A 258 -4.56 -1.94 9.28
CA ASN A 258 -4.41 -1.02 10.40
C ASN A 258 -5.73 -0.77 11.15
N LEU A 259 -6.84 -0.69 10.44
CA LEU A 259 -8.15 -0.37 11.01
C LEU A 259 -8.85 -1.58 11.65
N ALA A 260 -8.77 -2.76 11.02
CA ALA A 260 -9.59 -3.92 11.38
C ALA A 260 -9.43 -4.38 12.83
N TRP A 261 -8.19 -4.46 13.34
CA TRP A 261 -7.95 -4.89 14.72
C TRP A 261 -8.44 -3.86 15.74
N LYS A 262 -8.34 -2.57 15.42
CA LYS A 262 -8.80 -1.46 16.28
C LYS A 262 -10.32 -1.53 16.46
N ILE A 263 -11.05 -1.69 15.36
CA ILE A 263 -12.51 -1.90 15.37
C ILE A 263 -12.86 -3.13 16.20
N ALA A 264 -12.16 -4.26 15.97
CA ALA A 264 -12.41 -5.49 16.71
C ALA A 264 -12.20 -5.34 18.22
N TYR A 265 -11.18 -4.57 18.64
CA TYR A 265 -10.88 -4.35 20.06
C TYR A 265 -11.89 -3.42 20.72
N VAL A 266 -12.33 -2.37 20.02
CA VAL A 266 -13.39 -1.47 20.52
C VAL A 266 -14.72 -2.22 20.64
N GLU A 267 -15.12 -2.99 19.63
CA GLU A 267 -16.37 -3.76 19.68
C GLU A 267 -16.37 -4.86 20.75
N LYS A 268 -15.20 -5.44 21.06
CA LYS A 268 -15.05 -6.41 22.16
C LYS A 268 -14.96 -5.74 23.54
N GLY A 269 -14.97 -4.42 23.64
CA GLY A 269 -14.78 -3.69 24.89
C GLY A 269 -13.38 -3.86 25.50
N ILE A 270 -12.39 -4.21 24.66
CA ILE A 270 -10.98 -4.35 25.06
C ILE A 270 -10.28 -2.98 25.01
N ALA A 271 -10.72 -2.09 24.12
CA ALA A 271 -10.20 -0.75 23.92
C ALA A 271 -11.32 0.31 23.96
N GLY A 272 -10.98 1.53 24.36
CA GLY A 272 -11.87 2.69 24.28
C GLY A 272 -11.99 3.21 22.83
N PRO A 273 -13.12 3.86 22.49
CA PRO A 273 -13.39 4.39 21.14
C PRO A 273 -12.32 5.37 20.63
N SER A 274 -11.61 6.10 21.50
CA SER A 274 -10.55 7.01 21.04
C SER A 274 -9.42 6.29 20.31
N LEU A 275 -9.23 4.98 20.52
CA LEU A 275 -8.28 4.18 19.74
C LEU A 275 -8.46 4.36 18.22
N LEU A 276 -9.71 4.53 17.76
CA LEU A 276 -10.02 4.62 16.34
C LEU A 276 -9.47 5.90 15.68
N GLN A 277 -9.27 6.97 16.44
CA GLN A 277 -8.66 8.21 15.94
C GLN A 277 -7.22 8.00 15.46
N SER A 278 -6.53 6.99 16.00
CA SER A 278 -5.18 6.62 15.54
C SER A 278 -5.15 6.19 14.08
N TYR A 279 -6.26 5.74 13.49
CA TYR A 279 -6.30 5.35 12.07
C TYR A 279 -5.91 6.51 11.16
N SER A 280 -6.55 7.68 11.33
CA SER A 280 -6.25 8.86 10.51
C SER A 280 -4.82 9.34 10.74
N HIS A 281 -4.39 9.48 12.00
CA HIS A 281 -3.03 9.92 12.34
C HIS A 281 -1.94 9.02 11.77
N GLU A 282 -2.21 7.72 11.60
CA GLU A 282 -1.24 6.75 11.09
C GLU A 282 -1.28 6.60 9.57
N ARG A 283 -2.47 6.56 8.97
CA ARG A 283 -2.64 6.20 7.55
C ARG A 283 -2.71 7.40 6.61
N GLN A 284 -3.20 8.55 7.09
CA GLN A 284 -3.26 9.76 6.27
C GLN A 284 -1.86 10.21 5.79
N PRO A 285 -0.81 10.24 6.63
CA PRO A 285 0.53 10.62 6.17
C PRO A 285 1.11 9.64 5.15
N VAL A 286 0.79 8.34 5.26
CA VAL A 286 1.21 7.32 4.30
C VAL A 286 0.55 7.53 2.94
N GLY A 287 -0.78 7.75 2.92
CA GLY A 287 -1.50 8.08 1.69
C GLY A 287 -1.03 9.38 1.05
N ALA A 288 -0.76 10.42 1.86
CA ALA A 288 -0.26 11.70 1.37
C ALA A 288 1.15 11.58 0.74
N MET A 289 2.05 10.82 1.38
CA MET A 289 3.36 10.50 0.82
C MET A 289 3.23 9.78 -0.53
N LEU A 290 2.39 8.74 -0.58
CA LEU A 290 2.17 7.97 -1.81
C LEU A 290 1.63 8.83 -2.95
N VAL A 291 0.65 9.69 -2.67
CA VAL A 291 0.09 10.62 -3.66
C VAL A 291 1.17 11.56 -4.20
N ARG A 292 1.98 12.14 -3.31
CA ARG A 292 3.07 13.05 -3.68
C ARG A 292 4.12 12.36 -4.55
N GLU A 293 4.63 11.21 -4.08
CA GLU A 293 5.72 10.52 -4.77
C GLU A 293 5.26 9.92 -6.09
N SER A 294 4.07 9.30 -6.15
CA SER A 294 3.55 8.74 -7.41
C SER A 294 3.38 9.81 -8.50
N ASN A 295 2.90 10.99 -8.12
CA ASN A 295 2.78 12.11 -9.07
C ASN A 295 4.15 12.68 -9.47
N LYS A 296 5.14 12.69 -8.58
CA LYS A 296 6.53 13.02 -8.93
C LYS A 296 7.12 11.98 -9.90
N GLY A 297 6.86 10.70 -9.67
CA GLY A 297 7.30 9.59 -10.51
C GLY A 297 6.81 9.74 -11.95
N ILE A 298 5.50 9.85 -12.17
CA ILE A 298 4.96 9.97 -13.54
C ILE A 298 5.50 11.21 -14.28
N ARG A 299 5.78 12.31 -13.57
CA ARG A 299 6.40 13.51 -14.16
C ARG A 299 7.83 13.26 -14.63
N ALA A 300 8.61 12.44 -13.90
CA ALA A 300 9.97 12.09 -14.28
C ALA A 300 10.04 11.24 -15.57
N HIS A 301 9.01 10.44 -15.86
CA HIS A 301 8.95 9.69 -17.13
C HIS A 301 8.92 10.60 -18.36
N SER A 302 8.40 11.82 -18.21
CA SER A 302 8.36 12.81 -19.30
C SER A 302 9.75 13.14 -19.85
N ASP A 303 10.79 13.08 -19.03
CA ASP A 303 12.16 13.37 -19.46
C ASP A 303 12.70 12.28 -20.40
N ILE A 304 12.33 11.01 -20.18
CA ILE A 304 12.62 9.91 -21.11
C ILE A 304 11.87 10.13 -22.42
N TRP A 305 10.58 10.46 -22.34
CA TRP A 305 9.74 10.66 -23.53
C TRP A 305 10.32 11.76 -24.42
N LYS A 306 10.66 12.91 -23.84
CA LYS A 306 11.29 14.04 -24.55
C LYS A 306 12.67 13.70 -25.09
N ALA A 307 13.49 12.95 -24.34
CA ALA A 307 14.81 12.54 -24.80
C ALA A 307 14.76 11.63 -26.04
N LEU A 308 13.62 10.95 -26.26
CA LEU A 308 13.36 10.08 -27.41
C LEU A 308 12.46 10.76 -28.47
N GLY A 309 12.37 12.09 -28.46
CA GLY A 309 11.68 12.87 -29.49
C GLY A 309 10.16 12.90 -29.38
N MET A 310 9.57 12.34 -28.31
CA MET A 310 8.13 12.49 -28.09
C MET A 310 7.79 13.95 -27.74
N PHE A 311 6.63 14.40 -28.19
CA PHE A 311 6.13 15.78 -28.03
C PHE A 311 6.95 16.87 -28.75
N ALA A 312 7.76 16.49 -29.75
CA ALA A 312 8.23 17.44 -30.76
C ALA A 312 7.03 18.11 -31.47
N HIS A 313 7.26 19.24 -32.16
CA HIS A 313 6.17 19.95 -32.82
C HIS A 313 5.59 19.15 -33.99
N THR A 314 6.44 18.36 -34.66
CA THR A 314 6.04 17.46 -35.73
C THR A 314 6.59 16.04 -35.50
N PRO A 315 5.92 14.99 -36.01
CA PRO A 315 6.45 13.62 -35.99
C PRO A 315 7.83 13.50 -36.65
N GLU A 316 8.08 14.25 -37.72
CA GLU A 316 9.33 14.27 -38.46
C GLU A 316 10.48 14.80 -37.59
N GLU A 317 10.29 15.93 -36.92
CA GLU A 317 11.26 16.48 -35.97
C GLU A 317 11.58 15.49 -34.84
N GLY A 318 10.55 14.84 -34.29
CA GLY A 318 10.74 13.85 -33.23
C GLY A 318 11.52 12.62 -33.73
N ALA A 319 11.31 12.19 -34.97
CA ALA A 319 12.02 11.09 -35.59
C ALA A 319 13.51 11.37 -35.79
N GLU A 320 13.86 12.62 -36.12
CA GLU A 320 15.24 13.08 -36.27
C GLU A 320 16.05 13.03 -34.96
N GLU A 321 15.39 13.01 -33.81
CA GLU A 321 16.06 12.92 -32.51
C GLU A 321 16.67 11.52 -32.25
N LEU A 322 16.11 10.47 -32.84
CA LEU A 322 16.55 9.08 -32.58
C LEU A 322 17.93 8.77 -33.19
N PRO A 323 18.24 9.07 -34.47
CA PRO A 323 19.57 8.86 -35.04
C PRO A 323 20.69 9.59 -34.29
N LYS A 324 20.39 10.78 -33.73
CA LYS A 324 21.36 11.59 -32.97
C LYS A 324 21.94 10.86 -31.75
N LEU A 325 21.20 9.90 -31.19
CA LEU A 325 21.71 9.06 -30.09
C LEU A 325 22.86 8.14 -30.52
N SER A 326 22.93 7.78 -31.81
CA SER A 326 23.97 6.92 -32.38
C SER A 326 25.16 7.70 -32.93
N GLU A 327 25.10 9.03 -32.93
CA GLU A 327 26.19 9.85 -33.46
C GLU A 327 27.43 9.81 -32.56
N ALA A 328 28.58 9.66 -33.20
CA ALA A 328 29.91 9.79 -32.59
C ALA A 328 30.31 11.27 -32.47
N SER A 329 29.46 12.07 -31.84
CA SER A 329 29.62 13.52 -31.66
C SER A 329 29.52 13.90 -30.18
N ARG A 330 29.95 15.11 -29.82
CA ARG A 330 29.74 15.65 -28.47
C ARG A 330 28.25 15.75 -28.13
N GLU A 331 27.44 16.21 -29.08
CA GLU A 331 25.98 16.28 -28.93
C GLU A 331 25.37 14.90 -28.70
N GLY A 332 25.76 13.89 -29.49
CA GLY A 332 25.31 12.51 -29.29
C GLY A 332 25.69 11.97 -27.91
N ALA A 333 26.88 12.28 -27.40
CA ALA A 333 27.30 11.92 -26.04
C ALA A 333 26.45 12.59 -24.95
N GLU A 334 26.18 13.90 -25.09
CA GLU A 334 25.31 14.66 -24.17
C GLU A 334 23.88 14.11 -24.15
N ARG A 335 23.34 13.73 -25.33
CA ARG A 335 22.01 13.13 -25.47
C ARG A 335 21.92 11.76 -24.80
N ARG A 336 22.92 10.88 -25.02
CA ARG A 336 23.00 9.58 -24.32
C ARG A 336 23.09 9.75 -22.81
N ALA A 337 23.90 10.71 -22.34
CA ALA A 337 24.01 11.01 -20.91
C ALA A 337 22.66 11.49 -20.31
N LYS A 338 21.92 12.34 -21.04
CA LYS A 338 20.60 12.81 -20.62
C LYS A 338 19.58 11.66 -20.54
N LEU A 339 19.54 10.78 -21.55
CA LEU A 339 18.67 9.60 -21.55
C LEU A 339 19.01 8.66 -20.39
N GLN A 340 20.30 8.40 -20.16
CA GLN A 340 20.77 7.56 -19.06
C GLN A 340 20.37 8.15 -17.69
N GLY A 341 20.58 9.45 -17.48
CA GLY A 341 20.15 10.12 -16.24
C GLY A 341 18.63 10.07 -16.02
N ALA A 342 17.83 10.18 -17.09
CA ALA A 342 16.38 10.03 -17.01
C ALA A 342 15.95 8.59 -16.67
N LEU A 343 16.61 7.57 -17.25
CA LEU A 343 16.40 6.17 -16.92
C LEU A 343 16.76 5.87 -15.45
N GLU A 344 17.86 6.44 -14.94
CA GLU A 344 18.26 6.29 -13.53
C GLU A 344 17.27 6.96 -12.57
N ALA A 345 16.74 8.13 -12.93
CA ALA A 345 15.70 8.82 -12.16
C ALA A 345 14.41 7.98 -12.07
N VAL A 346 13.96 7.40 -13.18
CA VAL A 346 12.82 6.46 -13.19
C VAL A 346 13.16 5.17 -12.43
N GLY A 347 14.42 4.73 -12.45
CA GLY A 347 14.90 3.61 -11.65
C GLY A 347 14.65 3.75 -10.15
N GLN A 348 14.53 4.97 -9.63
CA GLN A 348 14.19 5.20 -8.22
C GLN A 348 12.78 4.72 -7.87
N GLU A 349 11.83 4.88 -8.80
CA GLU A 349 10.44 4.44 -8.63
C GLU A 349 10.36 2.93 -8.36
N VAL A 350 11.12 2.15 -9.12
CA VAL A 350 11.09 0.69 -9.06
C VAL A 350 12.03 0.10 -8.00
N ARG A 351 12.77 0.94 -7.28
CA ARG A 351 13.67 0.58 -6.16
C ARG A 351 13.15 1.11 -4.82
N SER A 352 11.85 1.37 -4.73
CA SER A 352 11.25 2.15 -3.65
C SER A 352 10.95 1.35 -2.37
N LEU A 353 11.90 0.52 -1.92
CA LEU A 353 11.72 -0.30 -0.71
C LEU A 353 11.49 0.59 0.52
N GLY A 354 12.22 1.69 0.64
CA GLY A 354 12.00 2.69 1.69
C GLY A 354 10.56 3.20 1.73
N ALA A 355 9.96 3.56 0.59
CA ALA A 355 8.56 4.00 0.52
C ALA A 355 7.57 2.90 0.98
N ALA A 356 7.92 1.62 0.77
CA ALA A 356 7.09 0.49 1.13
C ALA A 356 7.22 0.04 2.60
N TYR A 357 8.34 0.33 3.27
CA TYR A 357 8.65 -0.20 4.62
C TYR A 357 8.93 0.86 5.69
N ASN A 358 9.23 2.11 5.33
CA ASN A 358 9.54 3.19 6.28
C ASN A 358 8.31 3.87 6.90
N GLN A 359 7.16 3.19 6.95
CA GLN A 359 6.02 3.74 7.67
C GLN A 359 6.42 3.91 9.14
N TRP A 360 6.12 5.10 9.66
CA TRP A 360 6.36 5.42 11.05
C TRP A 360 5.14 6.10 11.62
N TYR A 361 4.54 5.44 12.61
CA TYR A 361 3.31 5.89 13.22
C TYR A 361 3.56 6.80 14.40
N THR A 362 2.74 7.84 14.49
CA THR A 362 2.71 8.77 15.61
C THR A 362 1.25 9.01 15.94
N SER A 363 0.79 8.42 17.02
CA SER A 363 -0.60 8.46 17.44
C SER A 363 -0.71 8.07 18.91
N LEU A 364 -1.90 8.18 19.49
CA LEU A 364 -2.19 7.64 20.82
C LEU A 364 -1.97 6.13 20.92
N ALA A 365 -2.01 5.38 19.81
CA ALA A 365 -1.80 3.93 19.79
C ALA A 365 -0.31 3.53 19.80
N ILE A 366 0.59 4.50 20.01
CA ILE A 366 2.04 4.33 20.15
C ILE A 366 2.48 5.04 21.44
N TYR A 367 3.21 4.34 22.30
CA TYR A 367 3.67 4.88 23.57
C TYR A 367 5.11 5.40 23.45
N HIS A 368 5.27 6.72 23.40
CA HIS A 368 6.58 7.38 23.25
C HIS A 368 7.20 7.86 24.57
N ASN A 369 6.47 7.84 25.69
CA ASN A 369 6.88 8.56 26.91
C ASN A 369 8.17 8.02 27.56
N ASP A 370 8.62 6.82 27.19
CA ASP A 370 9.86 6.22 27.70
C ASP A 370 11.04 6.37 26.73
N GLU A 371 10.84 6.92 25.54
CA GLU A 371 11.93 7.22 24.62
C GLU A 371 12.66 8.47 25.11
N SER A 372 13.94 8.29 25.45
CA SER A 372 14.81 9.37 25.95
C SER A 372 15.44 10.21 24.84
N SER A 373 15.43 9.70 23.60
CA SER A 373 15.98 10.35 22.42
C SER A 373 14.91 10.54 21.36
N ALA A 374 15.11 11.52 20.48
CA ALA A 374 14.28 11.65 19.29
C ALA A 374 14.38 10.41 18.39
N ARG A 375 13.38 10.24 17.52
CA ARG A 375 13.38 9.26 16.44
C ARG A 375 14.73 9.30 15.69
N PRO A 376 15.39 8.14 15.46
CA PRO A 376 16.59 8.08 14.64
C PRO A 376 16.33 8.62 13.23
N SER A 377 17.24 9.44 12.71
CA SER A 377 17.22 9.87 11.31
C SER A 377 17.76 8.76 10.40
N LEU A 378 17.15 8.58 9.23
CA LEU A 378 17.70 7.75 8.19
C LEU A 378 18.79 8.53 7.42
N GLU A 379 19.97 7.94 7.32
CA GLU A 379 21.00 8.39 6.38
C GLU A 379 20.66 7.87 4.98
N GLY A 380 20.50 8.76 4.00
CA GLY A 380 20.18 8.38 2.62
C GLY A 380 18.80 8.84 2.14
N ASN A 381 18.27 8.17 1.12
CA ASN A 381 17.00 8.51 0.50
C ASN A 381 15.86 7.66 1.11
N PRO A 382 14.91 8.24 1.86
CA PRO A 382 13.85 7.49 2.53
C PRO A 382 12.86 6.79 1.60
N ILE A 383 12.89 7.07 0.30
CA ILE A 383 12.12 6.35 -0.70
C ILE A 383 12.81 5.04 -1.09
N LEU A 384 14.14 5.02 -1.11
CA LEU A 384 14.94 3.89 -1.58
C LEU A 384 15.40 3.01 -0.41
N ASP A 385 15.98 3.64 0.60
CA ASP A 385 16.67 2.99 1.70
C ASP A 385 15.70 2.67 2.83
N VAL A 386 15.77 1.45 3.38
CA VAL A 386 14.91 1.00 4.47
C VAL A 386 15.59 1.27 5.82
N GLN A 387 14.85 1.87 6.74
CA GLN A 387 15.28 2.08 8.11
C GLN A 387 14.72 0.97 9.01
N ILE A 388 15.54 -0.02 9.34
CA ILE A 388 15.18 -1.07 10.31
C ILE A 388 15.32 -0.52 11.72
N SER A 389 14.25 -0.56 12.51
CA SER A 389 14.22 0.04 13.85
C SER A 389 13.11 -0.59 14.70
N THR A 390 13.34 -0.73 16.01
CA THR A 390 12.28 -1.00 17.00
C THR A 390 11.80 0.25 17.71
N TYR A 391 12.24 1.45 17.32
CA TYR A 391 11.71 2.68 17.90
C TYR A 391 10.18 2.72 17.72
N PRO A 392 9.39 3.03 18.77
CA PRO A 392 7.93 2.99 18.71
C PRO A 392 7.35 3.72 17.50
N GLY A 393 6.40 3.09 16.83
CA GLY A 393 5.83 3.54 15.57
C GLY A 393 6.48 2.92 14.33
N SER A 394 7.63 2.24 14.47
CA SER A 394 8.27 1.52 13.36
C SER A 394 7.58 0.17 13.09
N ARG A 395 7.70 -0.34 11.86
CA ARG A 395 7.36 -1.73 11.55
C ARG A 395 8.32 -2.69 12.26
N LEU A 396 7.81 -3.82 12.75
CA LEU A 396 8.62 -4.88 13.38
C LEU A 396 9.77 -5.32 12.45
N PRO A 397 11.03 -5.28 12.90
CA PRO A 397 12.14 -5.87 12.15
C PRO A 397 11.97 -7.36 11.92
N HIS A 398 12.29 -7.81 10.70
CA HIS A 398 12.39 -9.23 10.40
C HIS A 398 13.67 -9.81 11.02
N ALA A 399 13.56 -10.99 11.60
CA ALA A 399 14.69 -11.85 11.94
C ALA A 399 14.25 -13.31 11.85
N TRP A 400 15.16 -14.19 11.43
CA TRP A 400 14.92 -15.63 11.44
C TRP A 400 15.20 -16.27 12.80
N LEU A 401 14.18 -16.89 13.36
CA LEU A 401 14.20 -17.56 14.65
C LEU A 401 13.93 -19.05 14.48
N ASP A 402 14.41 -19.86 15.41
CA ASP A 402 14.12 -21.30 15.45
C ASP A 402 14.19 -21.82 16.89
N VAL A 403 13.66 -23.02 17.13
CA VAL A 403 13.94 -23.75 18.36
C VAL A 403 15.40 -24.20 18.40
N GLN A 404 15.93 -24.38 19.61
CA GLN A 404 17.37 -24.63 19.83
C GLN A 404 17.92 -25.88 19.11
N ILE A 405 17.08 -26.88 18.86
CA ILE A 405 17.45 -28.13 18.17
C ILE A 405 17.28 -28.07 16.64
N ARG A 406 17.16 -26.87 16.05
CA ARG A 406 16.87 -26.61 14.63
C ARG A 406 15.63 -27.33 14.12
N GLY A 407 14.50 -26.63 14.20
CA GLY A 407 13.23 -27.05 13.64
C GLY A 407 12.95 -26.34 12.32
N LYS A 408 12.00 -25.40 12.36
CA LYS A 408 11.53 -24.65 11.20
C LYS A 408 11.81 -23.17 11.44
N LEU A 409 12.57 -22.56 10.53
CA LEU A 409 12.77 -21.11 10.52
C LEU A 409 11.41 -20.39 10.56
N THR A 410 11.27 -19.52 11.55
CA THR A 410 10.08 -18.75 11.85
C THR A 410 10.47 -17.28 11.92
N SER A 411 9.80 -16.42 11.17
CA SER A 411 10.08 -14.99 11.23
C SER A 411 9.48 -14.38 12.49
N THR A 412 10.11 -13.33 13.03
CA THR A 412 9.45 -12.41 13.99
C THR A 412 8.07 -11.95 13.50
N HIS A 413 7.87 -11.79 12.19
CA HIS A 413 6.57 -11.41 11.59
C HIS A 413 5.55 -12.54 11.66
N ASP A 414 5.96 -13.81 11.68
CA ASP A 414 5.04 -14.95 11.80
C ASP A 414 4.51 -15.10 13.22
N LEU A 415 5.31 -14.69 14.21
CA LEU A 415 4.96 -14.71 15.64
C LEU A 415 4.03 -13.55 16.02
N ALA A 416 4.21 -12.40 15.39
CA ALA A 416 3.39 -11.21 15.62
C ALA A 416 2.20 -11.12 14.64
N GLY A 417 1.05 -10.69 15.17
CA GLY A 417 -0.19 -10.55 14.41
C GLY A 417 -1.28 -11.46 14.94
N GLY A 418 -2.07 -12.06 14.05
CA GLY A 418 -3.17 -12.97 14.46
C GLY A 418 -4.26 -12.30 15.29
N GLY A 419 -4.36 -10.97 15.26
CA GLY A 419 -5.30 -10.21 16.09
C GLY A 419 -4.89 -10.08 17.56
N ALA A 420 -3.63 -10.33 17.91
CA ALA A 420 -3.09 -10.21 19.28
C ALA A 420 -1.88 -9.28 19.34
N PHE A 421 -1.63 -8.69 20.51
CA PHE A 421 -0.33 -8.09 20.79
C PHE A 421 0.73 -9.19 20.93
N CYS A 422 1.99 -8.86 20.69
CA CYS A 422 3.11 -9.78 20.85
C CYS A 422 4.22 -9.09 21.65
N LEU A 423 4.69 -9.73 22.72
CA LEU A 423 5.77 -9.26 23.56
C LEU A 423 7.00 -10.15 23.35
N PHE A 424 8.06 -9.57 22.77
CA PHE A 424 9.36 -10.21 22.64
C PHE A 424 10.23 -9.85 23.84
N LEU A 425 10.89 -10.85 24.43
CA LEU A 425 11.78 -10.71 25.57
C LEU A 425 13.10 -11.47 25.35
N GLY A 426 14.15 -11.06 26.05
CA GLY A 426 15.44 -11.76 26.05
C GLY A 426 15.72 -12.49 27.37
N ILE A 427 16.96 -12.92 27.54
CA ILE A 427 17.42 -13.59 28.77
C ILE A 427 17.34 -12.60 29.93
N GLY A 428 16.68 -13.01 31.02
CA GLY A 428 16.41 -12.15 32.18
C GLY A 428 15.13 -11.33 32.08
N GLY A 429 14.38 -11.43 30.98
CA GLY A 429 13.10 -10.75 30.77
C GLY A 429 11.87 -11.47 31.36
N ASP A 430 12.04 -12.48 32.22
CA ASP A 430 10.94 -13.33 32.71
C ASP A 430 9.83 -12.55 33.44
N ALA A 431 10.19 -11.47 34.14
CA ALA A 431 9.24 -10.61 34.83
C ALA A 431 8.25 -9.93 33.85
N TRP A 432 8.72 -9.56 32.64
CA TRP A 432 7.86 -9.05 31.57
C TRP A 432 6.90 -10.12 31.06
N GLY A 433 7.37 -11.35 30.91
CA GLY A 433 6.53 -12.47 30.48
C GLY A 433 5.42 -12.79 31.48
N HIS A 434 5.74 -12.79 32.78
CA HIS A 434 4.74 -12.96 33.84
C HIS A 434 3.72 -11.81 33.86
N ALA A 435 4.20 -10.57 33.76
CA ALA A 435 3.35 -9.39 33.68
C ALA A 435 2.35 -9.46 32.52
N ALA A 436 2.82 -9.79 31.31
CA ALA A 436 1.96 -9.91 30.14
C ALA A 436 0.88 -10.97 30.29
N ARG A 437 1.23 -12.16 30.82
CA ARG A 437 0.26 -13.23 31.09
C ARG A 437 -0.77 -12.84 32.16
N SER A 438 -0.33 -12.17 33.22
CA SER A 438 -1.23 -11.65 34.27
C SER A 438 -2.22 -10.63 33.68
N ILE A 439 -1.71 -9.63 32.94
CA ILE A 439 -2.54 -8.60 32.31
C ILE A 439 -3.53 -9.22 31.33
N ALA A 440 -3.07 -10.14 30.46
CA ALA A 440 -3.95 -10.82 29.51
C ALA A 440 -5.09 -11.56 30.22
N HIS A 441 -4.79 -12.26 31.33
CA HIS A 441 -5.79 -12.96 32.14
C HIS A 441 -6.81 -12.00 32.78
N VAL A 442 -6.35 -10.88 33.35
CA VAL A 442 -7.22 -9.94 34.09
C VAL A 442 -8.05 -9.05 33.14
N THR A 443 -7.48 -8.65 32.01
CA THR A 443 -8.08 -7.63 31.12
C THR A 443 -8.77 -8.21 29.89
N GLY A 444 -8.46 -9.46 29.53
CA GLY A 444 -8.89 -10.07 28.27
C GLY A 444 -8.14 -9.55 27.04
N ILE A 445 -7.10 -8.73 27.19
CA ILE A 445 -6.25 -8.31 26.08
C ILE A 445 -5.46 -9.53 25.58
N PRO A 446 -5.56 -9.91 24.29
CA PRO A 446 -4.74 -10.99 23.74
C PRO A 446 -3.28 -10.55 23.64
N ILE A 447 -2.38 -11.23 24.36
CA ILE A 447 -0.93 -10.98 24.34
C ILE A 447 -0.19 -12.31 24.20
N ASN A 448 0.49 -12.48 23.07
CA ASN A 448 1.44 -13.57 22.87
C ASN A 448 2.80 -13.16 23.44
N VAL A 449 3.52 -14.10 24.03
CA VAL A 449 4.80 -13.84 24.71
C VAL A 449 5.83 -14.84 24.18
N TYR A 450 6.97 -14.34 23.70
CA TYR A 450 8.05 -15.18 23.17
C TYR A 450 9.42 -14.69 23.67
N GLY A 451 10.15 -15.59 24.33
CA GLY A 451 11.55 -15.41 24.70
C GLY A 451 12.51 -15.77 23.56
N ILE A 452 13.42 -14.86 23.23
CA ILE A 452 14.44 -15.04 22.19
C ILE A 452 15.82 -15.03 22.85
N GLY A 453 16.45 -16.20 22.91
CA GLY A 453 17.75 -16.40 23.56
C GLY A 453 18.06 -17.89 23.75
N ILE A 454 19.32 -18.20 24.04
CA ILE A 454 19.74 -19.57 24.32
C ILE A 454 19.04 -20.05 25.60
N GLY A 455 18.26 -21.13 25.49
CA GLY A 455 17.48 -21.69 26.61
C GLY A 455 16.09 -21.08 26.80
N LEU A 456 15.65 -20.20 25.90
CA LEU A 456 14.28 -19.67 25.86
C LEU A 456 13.45 -20.40 24.77
N ASP A 457 12.29 -19.85 24.43
CA ASP A 457 11.37 -20.43 23.44
C ASP A 457 12.03 -20.56 22.05
N LEU A 458 12.79 -19.53 21.67
CA LEU A 458 13.40 -19.39 20.35
C LEU A 458 14.82 -18.88 20.44
N VAL A 459 15.63 -19.20 19.44
CA VAL A 459 17.01 -18.73 19.28
C VAL A 459 17.09 -17.87 18.02
N ASP A 460 17.81 -16.76 18.13
CA ASP A 460 18.15 -15.89 17.00
C ASP A 460 19.23 -16.56 16.15
N VAL A 461 18.83 -17.11 15.00
CA VAL A 461 19.66 -18.03 14.20
C VAL A 461 20.88 -17.33 13.60
N TYR A 462 20.69 -16.08 13.16
CA TYR A 462 21.72 -15.29 12.46
C TYR A 462 22.18 -14.06 13.24
N GLY A 463 21.61 -13.81 14.42
CA GLY A 463 21.95 -12.63 15.24
C GLY A 463 21.23 -11.34 14.79
N GLU A 464 20.27 -11.45 13.86
CA GLU A 464 19.55 -10.30 13.28
C GLU A 464 18.63 -9.64 14.30
N TRP A 465 17.98 -10.44 15.15
CA TRP A 465 17.15 -9.89 16.22
C TRP A 465 18.01 -9.15 17.24
N ARG A 466 19.14 -9.72 17.66
CA ARG A 466 20.08 -9.07 18.58
C ARG A 466 20.55 -7.71 18.04
N LEU A 467 20.84 -7.61 16.75
CA LEU A 467 21.27 -6.36 16.12
C LEU A 467 20.17 -5.30 16.07
N ASN A 468 18.91 -5.73 15.87
CA ASN A 468 17.81 -4.81 15.58
C ASN A 468 16.83 -4.56 16.74
N ARG A 469 16.85 -5.39 17.80
CA ARG A 469 15.86 -5.33 18.90
C ARG A 469 15.85 -3.99 19.65
N GLY A 470 16.96 -3.25 19.64
CA GLY A 470 17.07 -1.90 20.19
C GLY A 470 16.80 -1.81 21.70
N VAL A 471 16.95 -2.93 22.42
CA VAL A 471 16.82 -3.07 23.88
C VAL A 471 17.89 -4.05 24.39
N GLU A 472 18.19 -4.00 25.67
CA GLU A 472 19.10 -4.95 26.32
C GLU A 472 18.41 -6.31 26.56
N GLU A 473 19.16 -7.32 27.01
CA GLU A 473 18.64 -8.69 27.15
C GLU A 473 17.47 -8.80 28.14
N ASP A 474 17.48 -7.99 29.19
CA ASP A 474 16.43 -7.94 30.21
C ASP A 474 15.26 -7.01 29.85
N GLY A 475 15.33 -6.35 28.69
CA GLY A 475 14.30 -5.49 28.13
C GLY A 475 13.17 -6.26 27.44
N CYS A 476 12.26 -5.52 26.81
CA CYS A 476 11.18 -6.10 26.01
C CYS A 476 10.72 -5.19 24.85
N VAL A 477 10.09 -5.79 23.84
CA VAL A 477 9.51 -5.08 22.69
C VAL A 477 8.04 -5.51 22.52
N LEU A 478 7.12 -4.55 22.61
CA LEU A 478 5.67 -4.75 22.46
C LEU A 478 5.22 -4.39 21.05
N VAL A 479 4.64 -5.37 20.36
CA VAL A 479 4.19 -5.28 18.97
C VAL A 479 2.67 -5.40 18.89
N ARG A 480 2.06 -4.56 18.07
CA ARG A 480 0.63 -4.52 17.78
C ARG A 480 0.17 -5.69 16.90
N PRO A 481 -1.15 -5.95 16.83
CA PRO A 481 -1.74 -6.90 15.89
C PRO A 481 -1.43 -6.64 14.41
N ASP A 482 -1.10 -5.39 14.04
CA ASP A 482 -0.72 -5.00 12.68
C ASP A 482 0.80 -4.95 12.45
N ARG A 483 1.58 -5.53 13.36
CA ARG A 483 3.05 -5.68 13.30
C ARG A 483 3.85 -4.37 13.38
N PHE A 484 3.25 -3.34 14.00
CA PHE A 484 3.97 -2.12 14.38
C PHE A 484 4.39 -2.17 15.85
N ILE A 485 5.56 -1.63 16.15
CA ILE A 485 6.03 -1.52 17.54
C ILE A 485 5.20 -0.45 18.25
N ALA A 486 4.43 -0.86 19.26
CA ALA A 486 3.69 0.09 20.11
C ALA A 486 4.59 0.71 21.18
N TRP A 487 5.53 -0.08 21.71
CA TRP A 487 6.35 0.30 22.84
C TRP A 487 7.55 -0.64 22.98
N ARG A 488 8.60 -0.19 23.67
CA ARG A 488 9.72 -1.03 24.11
C ARG A 488 10.24 -0.55 25.46
N SER A 489 10.81 -1.46 26.23
CA SER A 489 11.56 -1.13 27.45
C SER A 489 13.03 -1.49 27.26
N PRO A 490 13.97 -0.54 27.40
CA PRO A 490 15.40 -0.82 27.26
C PRO A 490 15.91 -1.88 28.23
N HIS A 491 15.35 -1.94 29.45
CA HIS A 491 15.78 -2.78 30.56
C HIS A 491 14.59 -3.27 31.38
N MET A 492 14.85 -4.21 32.29
CA MET A 492 13.86 -4.60 33.29
C MET A 492 13.59 -3.45 34.27
N VAL A 493 12.34 -3.30 34.69
CA VAL A 493 11.92 -2.30 35.69
C VAL A 493 11.36 -2.98 36.94
N SER A 494 11.36 -2.27 38.07
CA SER A 494 10.93 -2.80 39.37
C SER A 494 9.49 -3.33 39.38
N SER A 495 8.59 -2.72 38.60
CA SER A 495 7.21 -3.19 38.42
C SER A 495 6.88 -3.34 36.93
N CYS A 496 7.24 -4.49 36.37
CA CYS A 496 6.95 -4.82 34.97
C CYS A 496 5.44 -4.82 34.68
N GLU A 497 4.62 -5.38 35.58
CA GLU A 497 3.17 -5.42 35.43
C GLU A 497 2.54 -4.03 35.49
N GLY A 498 2.92 -3.21 36.47
CA GLY A 498 2.41 -1.84 36.56
C GLY A 498 2.78 -1.01 35.33
N LYS A 499 4.01 -1.16 34.83
CA LYS A 499 4.47 -0.42 33.65
C LYS A 499 3.79 -0.89 32.36
N LEU A 500 3.71 -2.21 32.13
CA LEU A 500 3.06 -2.75 30.94
C LEU A 500 1.56 -2.45 30.93
N MET A 501 0.88 -2.50 32.08
CA MET A 501 -0.52 -2.10 32.20
C MET A 501 -0.70 -0.63 31.85
N GLN A 502 0.16 0.26 32.37
CA GLN A 502 0.12 1.70 32.03
C GLN A 502 0.24 1.94 30.52
N VAL A 503 1.16 1.24 29.86
CA VAL A 503 1.37 1.32 28.41
C VAL A 503 0.12 0.85 27.67
N LEU A 504 -0.41 -0.34 28.02
CA LEU A 504 -1.59 -0.91 27.38
C LEU A 504 -2.85 -0.07 27.60
N ASP A 505 -3.07 0.43 28.81
CA ASP A 505 -4.19 1.32 29.12
C ASP A 505 -4.12 2.62 28.32
N SER A 506 -2.92 3.17 28.10
CA SER A 506 -2.70 4.35 27.27
C SER A 506 -3.00 4.06 25.79
N ILE A 507 -2.35 3.06 25.20
CA ILE A 507 -2.44 2.82 23.75
C ILE A 507 -3.79 2.26 23.32
N LEU A 508 -4.56 1.67 24.24
CA LEU A 508 -5.92 1.16 24.00
C LEU A 508 -7.00 2.09 24.56
N SER A 509 -6.66 3.28 25.03
CA SER A 509 -7.61 4.26 25.60
C SER A 509 -8.55 3.64 26.65
N ARG A 510 -8.04 2.74 27.50
CA ARG A 510 -8.87 1.91 28.38
C ARG A 510 -9.49 2.67 29.55
N SER A 511 -8.98 3.87 29.86
CA SER A 511 -9.61 4.78 30.83
C SER A 511 -11.10 5.02 30.52
N GLU A 512 -11.47 5.04 29.24
CA GLU A 512 -12.84 5.24 28.75
C GLU A 512 -13.79 4.08 29.09
N LEU A 513 -13.24 2.88 29.30
CA LEU A 513 -14.00 1.67 29.68
C LEU A 513 -14.40 1.68 31.16
N TYR A 514 -13.63 2.36 32.01
CA TYR A 514 -13.90 2.44 33.44
C TYR A 514 -14.95 3.51 33.76
N VAL A 515 -15.00 4.61 32.98
CA VAL A 515 -15.98 5.70 33.15
C VAL A 515 -17.40 5.24 32.77
N THR A 516 -17.53 4.39 31.75
CA THR A 516 -18.84 3.88 31.30
C THR A 516 -19.52 2.95 32.30
N LYS A 517 -18.76 2.22 33.14
CA LYS A 517 -19.31 1.33 34.18
C LYS A 517 -19.87 2.10 35.39
N ALA A 518 -19.31 3.25 35.74
CA ALA A 518 -19.78 4.03 36.89
C ALA A 518 -21.14 4.72 36.63
N GLY A 519 -21.48 4.99 35.35
CA GLY A 519 -22.76 5.60 34.97
C GLY A 519 -23.95 4.64 34.92
N THR A 520 -23.71 3.32 34.87
CA THR A 520 -24.78 2.31 34.86
C THR A 520 -25.23 1.86 36.25
N ASP A 521 -24.46 2.11 37.31
CA ASP A 521 -24.81 1.76 38.69
C ASP A 521 -25.59 2.86 39.43
N SER A 522 -25.75 4.06 38.85
CA SER A 522 -26.44 5.19 39.50
C SER A 522 -27.94 5.31 39.19
N THR A 523 -28.54 4.38 38.43
CA THR A 523 -29.98 4.38 38.11
C THR A 523 -30.80 3.29 38.82
N THR A 524 -30.22 2.63 39.82
CA THR A 524 -30.99 1.80 40.77
C THR A 524 -30.73 2.26 42.20
N ARG A 525 -31.46 3.30 42.62
CA ARG A 525 -31.89 3.50 44.00
C ARG A 525 -33.11 4.38 44.08
#